data_AF-A0A0H2TQ19-F1
#
_entry.id   AF-A0A0H2TQ19-F1
#
_cell.length_a   1.000
_cell.length_b   1.000
_cell.length_c   1.000
_cell.angle_alpha   90.00
_cell.angle_beta   90.00
_cell.angle_gamma   90.00
#
_symmetry.space_group_name_H-M   'P 1'
#
loop_
_entity.id
_entity.type
_entity.pdbx_description
1 polymer ?
#
loop_
_entity_poly.entity_id
_entity_poly.type
_entity_poly.pdbx_seq_one_letter_code
_entity_poly.pdbx_strand_id
1 'polypeptide(L)'
;WGIALPTIVIAGVIYGHVAAKYVFARIFRDSKHAVRRTKLSNVTWIAIVTFLWGLSTIIAESIPVFNSLLGIVAAIFASWFSFGLPGVFWFWMHWGDYFSSKRQVARFAGSVLVFITGLLLCVLGLWASILAIATERVTKPWSCASNAAP
;
A
#
# COMPACT_ATOMS: atom_id res chain seq x y z
N TRP A 1 14.59 3.28 13.48
CA TRP A 1 13.31 2.56 13.58
C TRP A 1 12.17 3.37 14.22
N GLY A 2 12.42 4.20 15.25
CA GLY A 2 11.36 4.91 15.99
C GLY A 2 10.48 5.89 15.21
N ILE A 3 11.02 6.60 14.20
CA ILE A 3 10.26 7.62 13.44
C ILE A 3 9.30 6.99 12.42
N ALA A 4 9.59 5.78 11.92
CA ALA A 4 8.73 5.08 10.97
C ALA A 4 7.56 4.35 11.66
N LEU A 5 7.66 4.07 12.97
CA LEU A 5 6.60 3.37 13.70
C LEU A 5 5.27 4.14 13.70
N PRO A 6 5.22 5.45 14.00
CA PRO A 6 3.98 6.22 13.92
C PRO A 6 3.33 6.16 12.53
N THR A 7 4.11 6.33 11.46
CA THR A 7 3.56 6.36 10.10
C THR A 7 3.01 5.01 9.68
N ILE A 8 3.69 3.91 10.03
CA ILE A 8 3.22 2.54 9.76
C ILE A 8 1.93 2.24 10.53
N VAL A 9 1.87 2.58 11.83
CA VAL A 9 0.68 2.35 12.66
C VAL A 9 -0.50 3.17 12.14
N ILE A 10 -0.29 4.46 11.85
CA ILE A 10 -1.34 5.34 11.33
C ILE A 10 -1.85 4.82 9.98
N ALA A 11 -0.96 4.45 9.04
CA ALA A 11 -1.35 3.90 7.75
C ALA A 11 -2.16 2.61 7.92
N GLY A 12 -1.71 1.66 8.76
CA GLY A 12 -2.41 0.42 9.04
C GLY A 12 -3.80 0.65 9.65
N VAL A 13 -3.91 1.57 10.62
CA VAL A 13 -5.19 1.91 11.26
C VAL A 13 -6.15 2.54 10.26
N ILE A 14 -5.69 3.45 9.39
CA ILE A 14 -6.53 4.06 8.37
C ILE A 14 -7.07 3.00 7.40
N TYR A 15 -6.21 2.15 6.85
CA TYR A 15 -6.63 1.10 5.91
C TYR A 15 -7.56 0.08 6.56
N GLY A 16 -7.25 -0.36 7.79
CA GLY A 16 -8.11 -1.25 8.57
C GLY A 16 -9.46 -0.61 8.90
N HIS A 17 -9.50 0.68 9.22
CA HIS A 17 -10.73 1.41 9.49
C HIS A 17 -11.60 1.56 8.24
N VAL A 18 -11.01 1.86 7.08
CA VAL A 18 -11.74 1.94 5.80
C VAL A 18 -12.34 0.58 5.45
N ALA A 19 -11.58 -0.51 5.60
CA ALA A 19 -12.07 -1.87 5.38
C ALA A 19 -13.22 -2.23 6.34
N ALA A 20 -13.06 -1.96 7.65
CA ALA A 20 -14.09 -2.22 8.65
C ALA A 20 -15.37 -1.42 8.36
N LYS A 21 -15.25 -0.15 8.00
CA LYS A 21 -16.38 0.71 7.62
C LYS A 21 -17.08 0.21 6.36
N TYR A 22 -16.33 -0.26 5.37
CA TYR A 22 -16.89 -0.83 4.15
C TYR A 22 -17.70 -2.10 4.44
N VAL A 23 -17.15 -3.03 5.23
CA VAL A 23 -17.84 -4.26 5.66
C VAL A 23 -19.09 -3.92 6.48
N PHE A 24 -18.97 -3.01 7.44
CA PHE A 24 -20.08 -2.54 8.26
C PHE A 24 -21.20 -1.93 7.41
N ALA A 25 -20.83 -1.06 6.44
CA ALA A 25 -21.79 -0.45 5.53
C ALA A 25 -22.48 -1.48 4.62
N ARG A 26 -21.79 -2.56 4.23
CA ARG A 26 -22.41 -3.65 3.46
C ARG A 26 -23.37 -4.49 4.29
N ILE A 27 -23.05 -4.78 5.54
CA ILE A 27 -23.93 -5.55 6.45
C ILE A 27 -25.20 -4.76 6.78
N PHE A 28 -25.08 -3.45 7.01
CA PHE A 28 -26.20 -2.60 7.45
C PHE A 28 -26.83 -1.78 6.32
N ARG A 29 -26.61 -2.15 5.04
CA ARG A 29 -26.96 -1.35 3.84
C ARG A 29 -28.43 -0.90 3.78
N ASP A 30 -29.34 -1.66 4.39
CA ASP A 30 -30.78 -1.40 4.36
C ASP A 30 -31.41 -1.28 5.78
N SER A 31 -30.59 -1.04 6.82
CA SER A 31 -31.08 -1.01 8.21
C SER A 31 -31.04 0.37 8.86
N LYS A 32 -32.01 0.64 9.75
CA LYS A 32 -32.01 1.83 10.64
C LYS A 32 -30.85 1.83 11.65
N HIS A 33 -30.12 0.72 11.77
CA HIS A 33 -28.96 0.56 12.65
C HIS A 33 -27.67 1.15 12.05
N ALA A 34 -27.68 1.55 10.78
CA ALA A 34 -26.55 2.24 10.16
C ALA A 34 -26.36 3.67 10.70
N VAL A 35 -27.43 4.33 11.13
CA VAL A 35 -27.44 5.75 11.53
C VAL A 35 -27.56 5.93 13.05
N ARG A 36 -28.24 5.00 13.74
CA ARG A 36 -28.48 5.07 15.19
C ARG A 36 -27.59 4.09 15.95
N ARG A 37 -26.85 4.59 16.95
CA ARG A 37 -26.07 3.79 17.90
C ARG A 37 -26.98 2.79 18.63
N THR A 38 -27.02 1.55 18.16
CA THR A 38 -27.68 0.43 18.86
C THR A 38 -26.64 -0.52 19.45
N LYS A 39 -27.01 -1.29 20.48
CA LYS A 39 -26.13 -2.32 21.04
C LYS A 39 -25.66 -3.31 19.97
N LEU A 40 -26.55 -3.66 19.03
CA LEU A 40 -26.22 -4.50 17.87
C LEU A 40 -25.15 -3.87 16.98
N SER A 41 -25.27 -2.58 16.63
CA SER A 41 -24.25 -1.87 15.84
C SER A 41 -22.88 -1.86 16.53
N ASN A 42 -22.83 -1.63 17.85
CA ASN A 42 -21.57 -1.62 18.60
C ASN A 42 -20.92 -3.02 18.64
N VAL A 43 -21.69 -4.07 18.90
CA VAL A 43 -21.18 -5.46 18.95
C VAL A 43 -20.68 -5.90 17.57
N THR A 44 -21.45 -5.62 16.51
CA THR A 44 -21.04 -5.95 15.15
C THR A 44 -19.78 -5.17 14.74
N TRP A 45 -19.66 -3.91 15.13
CA TRP A 45 -18.44 -3.12 14.89
C TRP A 45 -17.21 -3.74 15.56
N ILE A 46 -17.30 -4.07 16.85
CA ILE A 46 -16.20 -4.72 17.59
C ILE A 46 -15.86 -6.07 16.95
N ALA A 47 -16.85 -6.88 16.61
CA ALA A 47 -16.64 -8.19 15.97
C ALA A 47 -15.91 -8.08 14.63
N ILE A 48 -16.29 -7.13 13.76
CA ILE A 48 -15.62 -6.90 12.48
C ILE A 48 -14.17 -6.47 12.69
N VAL A 49 -13.94 -5.51 13.59
CA VAL A 49 -12.59 -5.01 13.88
C VAL A 49 -11.72 -6.13 14.45
N THR A 50 -12.18 -6.87 15.46
CA THR A 50 -11.43 -7.99 16.04
C THR A 50 -11.13 -9.08 15.01
N PHE A 51 -12.09 -9.40 14.13
CA PHE A 51 -11.87 -10.39 13.06
C PHE A 51 -10.81 -9.91 12.05
N LEU A 52 -10.89 -8.66 11.57
CA LEU A 52 -9.92 -8.12 10.63
C LEU A 52 -8.51 -8.04 11.24
N TRP A 53 -8.40 -7.62 12.51
CA TRP A 53 -7.13 -7.61 13.22
C TRP A 53 -6.56 -9.01 13.44
N GLY A 54 -7.40 -9.97 13.84
CA GLY A 54 -6.98 -11.36 14.00
C GLY A 54 -6.50 -12.00 12.68
N LEU A 55 -7.17 -11.70 11.58
CA LEU A 55 -6.72 -12.14 10.25
C LEU A 55 -5.36 -11.51 9.89
N SER A 56 -5.17 -10.22 10.22
CA SER A 56 -3.91 -9.52 9.99
C SER A 56 -2.76 -10.13 10.79
N THR A 57 -2.98 -10.54 12.05
CA THR A 57 -1.92 -11.18 12.85
C THR A 57 -1.55 -12.55 12.29
N ILE A 58 -2.52 -13.35 11.86
CA ILE A 58 -2.26 -14.64 11.21
C ILE A 58 -1.41 -14.47 9.95
N ILE A 59 -1.75 -13.49 9.10
CA ILE A 59 -0.98 -13.22 7.87
C ILE A 59 0.43 -12.72 8.19
N ALA A 60 0.57 -11.85 9.19
CA ALA A 60 1.87 -11.32 9.61
C ALA A 60 2.82 -12.43 10.09
N GLU A 61 2.33 -13.37 10.91
CA GLU A 61 3.13 -14.50 11.42
C GLU A 61 3.43 -15.57 10.37
N SER A 62 2.59 -15.66 9.33
CA SER A 62 2.73 -16.64 8.26
C SER A 62 3.84 -16.28 7.25
N ILE A 63 4.23 -15.02 7.17
CA ILE A 63 5.17 -14.50 6.17
C ILE A 63 6.52 -14.22 6.85
N PRO A 64 7.54 -15.08 6.67
CA PRO A 64 8.83 -14.90 7.32
C PRO A 64 9.66 -13.73 6.75
N VAL A 65 9.32 -13.21 5.57
CA VAL A 65 10.05 -12.14 4.87
C VAL A 65 9.12 -10.98 4.49
N PHE A 66 8.62 -10.24 5.49
CA PHE A 66 7.67 -9.15 5.27
C PHE A 66 8.27 -7.98 4.48
N ASN A 67 9.55 -7.65 4.72
CA ASN A 67 10.21 -6.49 4.11
C ASN A 67 10.30 -6.63 2.58
N SER A 68 10.74 -7.79 2.09
CA SER A 68 10.88 -8.02 0.64
C SER A 68 9.52 -8.08 -0.07
N LEU A 69 8.47 -8.58 0.58
CA LEU A 69 7.11 -8.51 0.02
C LEU A 69 6.60 -7.08 -0.05
N LEU A 70 6.80 -6.27 1.01
CA LEU A 70 6.48 -4.86 0.97
C LEU A 70 7.25 -4.13 -0.13
N GLY A 71 8.53 -4.48 -0.33
CA GLY A 71 9.37 -3.96 -1.40
C GLY A 71 8.79 -4.24 -2.78
N ILE A 72 8.36 -5.48 -3.05
CA ILE A 72 7.71 -5.87 -4.32
C ILE A 72 6.40 -5.11 -4.52
N VAL A 73 5.53 -5.07 -3.51
CA VAL A 73 4.22 -4.41 -3.60
C VAL A 73 4.41 -2.91 -3.83
N ALA A 74 5.32 -2.25 -3.09
CA ALA A 74 5.62 -0.85 -3.28
C ALA A 74 6.25 -0.58 -4.67
N ALA A 75 7.19 -1.42 -5.11
CA ALA A 75 7.83 -1.26 -6.41
C ALA A 75 6.84 -1.37 -7.57
N ILE A 76 5.87 -2.28 -7.51
CA ILE A 76 4.88 -2.45 -8.59
C ILE A 76 3.77 -1.39 -8.51
N PHE A 77 3.17 -1.22 -7.34
CA PHE A 77 1.98 -0.37 -7.19
C PHE A 77 2.34 1.08 -6.92
N ALA A 78 3.22 1.37 -5.95
CA ALA A 78 3.50 2.75 -5.58
C ALA A 78 4.23 3.50 -6.69
N SER A 79 5.11 2.83 -7.45
CA SER A 79 5.79 3.46 -8.59
C SER A 79 4.82 3.84 -9.70
N TRP A 80 3.91 2.94 -10.07
CA TRP A 80 2.96 3.15 -11.15
C TRP A 80 1.88 4.17 -10.77
N PHE A 81 1.36 4.10 -9.56
CA PHE A 81 0.35 5.07 -9.09
C PHE A 81 0.94 6.47 -8.86
N SER A 82 2.14 6.58 -8.32
CA SER A 82 2.72 7.89 -7.95
C SER A 82 3.42 8.60 -9.11
N PHE A 83 4.03 7.84 -10.03
CA PHE A 83 4.87 8.41 -11.09
C PHE A 83 4.42 7.98 -12.50
N GLY A 84 3.95 6.73 -12.66
CA GLY A 84 3.47 6.22 -13.95
C GLY A 84 2.21 6.93 -14.44
N LEU A 85 1.12 6.87 -13.66
CA LEU A 85 -0.18 7.45 -14.04
C LEU A 85 -0.11 8.97 -14.26
N PRO A 86 0.48 9.79 -13.37
CA PRO A 86 0.55 11.24 -13.61
C PRO A 86 1.39 11.58 -14.85
N GLY A 87 2.46 10.83 -15.10
CA GLY A 87 3.28 10.98 -16.30
C GLY A 87 2.48 10.72 -17.58
N VAL A 88 1.74 9.60 -17.64
CA VAL A 88 0.89 9.24 -18.79
C VAL A 88 -0.27 10.22 -18.97
N PHE A 89 -0.93 10.65 -17.88
CA PHE A 89 -2.03 11.62 -17.95
C PHE A 89 -1.58 12.97 -18.52
N TRP A 90 -0.35 13.41 -18.23
CA TRP A 90 0.19 14.62 -18.83
C TRP A 90 0.35 14.49 -20.34
N PHE A 91 0.87 13.36 -20.84
CA PHE A 91 1.02 13.12 -22.28
C PHE A 91 -0.32 13.04 -23.01
N TRP A 92 -1.35 12.49 -22.34
CA TRP A 92 -2.70 12.42 -22.89
C TRP A 92 -3.38 13.79 -22.94
N MET A 93 -3.24 14.62 -21.90
CA MET A 93 -3.86 15.95 -21.84
C MET A 93 -3.21 16.95 -22.83
N HIS A 94 -1.92 16.80 -23.14
CA HIS A 94 -1.18 17.70 -24.05
C HIS A 94 -0.94 17.11 -25.44
N TRP A 95 -1.81 16.20 -25.88
CA TRP A 95 -1.69 15.55 -27.18
C TRP A 95 -1.75 16.55 -28.34
N GLY A 96 -0.65 16.68 -29.08
CA GLY A 96 -0.56 17.52 -30.30
C GLY A 96 0.19 18.84 -30.16
N ASP A 97 0.49 19.30 -28.94
CA ASP A 97 1.13 20.62 -28.72
C ASP A 97 2.42 20.54 -27.90
N TYR A 98 3.14 19.42 -27.94
CA TYR A 98 4.30 19.17 -27.05
C TYR A 98 5.42 20.23 -27.15
N PHE A 99 5.57 20.89 -28.29
CA PHE A 99 6.67 21.80 -28.60
C PHE A 99 6.26 23.25 -28.86
N SER A 100 5.02 23.64 -28.54
CA SER A 100 4.47 24.97 -28.87
C SER A 100 5.16 26.12 -28.11
N SER A 101 5.71 25.86 -26.91
CA SER A 101 6.43 26.85 -26.10
C SER A 101 7.63 26.25 -25.37
N LYS A 102 8.70 27.03 -25.16
CA LYS A 102 9.86 26.62 -24.33
C LYS A 102 9.45 26.12 -22.94
N ARG A 103 8.39 26.69 -22.37
CA ARG A 103 7.81 26.26 -21.08
C ARG A 103 7.12 24.89 -21.18
N GLN A 104 6.56 24.57 -22.33
CA GLN A 104 5.89 23.30 -22.60
C GLN A 104 6.91 22.18 -22.89
N VAL A 105 8.02 22.51 -23.55
CA VAL A 105 9.18 21.61 -23.69
C VAL A 105 9.78 21.27 -22.32
N ALA A 106 9.92 22.25 -21.42
CA ALA A 106 10.38 21.99 -20.05
C ALA A 106 9.42 21.08 -19.26
N ARG A 107 8.09 21.26 -19.42
CA ARG A 107 7.08 20.38 -18.80
C ARG A 107 7.07 18.99 -19.42
N PHE A 108 7.26 18.88 -20.73
CA PHE A 108 7.40 17.61 -21.43
C PHE A 108 8.61 16.83 -20.89
N ALA A 109 9.77 17.48 -20.80
CA ALA A 109 10.96 16.87 -20.20
C ALA A 109 10.73 16.45 -18.74
N GLY A 110 10.08 17.28 -17.93
CA GLY A 110 9.71 16.94 -16.55
C GLY A 110 8.81 15.72 -16.46
N SER A 111 7.78 15.62 -17.30
CA SER A 111 6.85 14.48 -17.31
C SER A 111 7.51 13.20 -17.83
N VAL A 112 8.42 13.29 -18.81
CA VAL A 112 9.26 12.17 -19.25
C VAL A 112 10.15 11.69 -18.10
N LEU A 113 10.81 12.60 -17.38
CA LEU A 113 11.66 12.25 -16.25
C LEU A 113 10.87 11.55 -15.15
N VAL A 114 9.69 12.06 -14.78
CA VAL A 114 8.81 11.43 -13.78
C VAL A 114 8.40 10.02 -14.22
N PHE A 115 8.04 9.83 -15.49
CA PHE A 115 7.69 8.53 -16.03
C PHE A 115 8.89 7.55 -15.98
N ILE A 116 10.08 8.01 -16.37
CA ILE A 116 11.32 7.21 -16.29
C ILE A 116 11.64 6.86 -14.83
N THR A 117 11.51 7.80 -13.89
CA THR A 117 11.72 7.52 -12.46
C THR A 117 10.74 6.45 -11.97
N GLY A 118 9.47 6.50 -12.38
CA GLY A 118 8.50 5.44 -12.07
C GLY A 118 8.92 4.07 -12.60
N LEU A 119 9.38 4.01 -13.85
CA LEU A 119 9.85 2.76 -14.47
C LEU A 119 11.12 2.23 -13.79
N LEU A 120 12.08 3.10 -13.48
CA LEU A 120 13.31 2.74 -12.77
C LEU A 120 13.01 2.24 -11.36
N LEU A 121 12.12 2.91 -10.61
CA LEU A 121 11.71 2.45 -9.28
C LEU A 121 11.01 1.09 -9.34
N CYS A 122 10.22 0.83 -10.38
CA CYS A 122 9.60 -0.48 -10.59
C CYS A 122 10.64 -1.57 -10.86
N VAL A 123 11.50 -1.36 -11.87
CA VAL A 123 12.49 -2.38 -12.30
C VAL A 123 13.55 -2.62 -11.22
N LEU A 124 14.18 -1.56 -10.73
CA LEU A 124 15.23 -1.67 -9.70
C LEU A 124 14.66 -2.12 -8.36
N GLY A 125 13.46 -1.65 -7.99
CA GLY A 125 12.78 -2.05 -6.77
C GLY A 125 12.37 -3.53 -6.78
N LEU A 126 11.88 -4.03 -7.92
CA LEU A 126 11.57 -5.44 -8.10
C LEU A 126 12.85 -6.28 -8.05
N TRP A 127 13.90 -5.87 -8.78
CA TRP A 127 15.18 -6.56 -8.81
C TRP A 127 15.81 -6.69 -7.42
N ALA A 128 15.87 -5.59 -6.66
CA ALA A 128 16.41 -5.59 -5.31
C ALA A 128 15.62 -6.49 -4.35
N SER A 129 14.29 -6.46 -4.45
CA SER A 129 13.42 -7.26 -3.58
C SER A 129 13.49 -8.76 -3.90
N ILE A 130 13.60 -9.12 -5.19
CA ILE A 130 13.79 -10.52 -5.62
C ILE A 130 15.14 -11.05 -5.15
N LEU A 131 16.21 -10.27 -5.29
CA LEU A 131 17.54 -10.63 -4.80
C LEU A 131 17.57 -10.86 -3.29
N ALA A 132 16.86 -10.03 -2.52
CA ALA A 132 16.72 -10.21 -1.08
C ALA A 132 16.06 -11.54 -0.75
N ILE A 133 14.97 -11.90 -1.44
CA ILE A 133 14.29 -13.19 -1.24
C ILE A 133 15.20 -14.36 -1.62
N ALA A 134 16.01 -14.23 -2.67
CA ALA A 134 16.89 -15.29 -3.14
C ALA A 134 18.11 -15.53 -2.21
N THR A 135 18.56 -14.51 -1.49
CA THR A 135 19.72 -14.59 -0.60
C THR A 135 19.36 -14.79 0.87
N GLU A 136 18.16 -14.41 1.29
CA GLU A 136 17.70 -14.61 2.67
C GLU A 136 17.41 -16.08 2.98
N ARG A 137 17.96 -16.56 4.10
CA ARG A 137 17.65 -17.89 4.63
C ARG A 137 16.24 -17.85 5.22
N VAL A 138 15.30 -18.54 4.58
CA VAL A 138 13.89 -18.59 4.98
C VAL A 138 13.76 -19.12 6.41
N THR A 139 13.43 -18.24 7.35
CA THR A 139 13.03 -18.63 8.71
C THR A 139 11.68 -19.35 8.63
N LYS A 140 11.50 -20.42 9.41
CA LYS A 140 10.24 -21.19 9.40
C LYS A 140 9.07 -20.30 9.84
N PRO A 141 7.90 -20.34 9.15
CA PRO A 141 6.68 -19.72 9.65
C PRO A 141 6.38 -20.25 11.06
N TRP A 142 5.91 -19.41 11.98
CA TRP A 142 5.64 -19.76 13.38
C TRP A 142 6.88 -20.12 14.23
N SER A 143 8.03 -19.58 13.86
CA SER A 143 9.25 -19.69 14.65
C SER A 143 9.20 -18.70 15.82
N CYS A 144 9.04 -19.18 17.06
CA CYS A 144 9.24 -18.39 18.29
C CYS A 144 10.71 -17.97 18.52
N ALA A 145 11.47 -17.69 17.46
CA ALA A 145 12.85 -17.23 17.54
C ALA A 145 12.86 -15.70 17.57
N SER A 146 13.60 -15.14 18.53
CA SER A 146 13.77 -13.70 18.64
C SER A 146 14.51 -13.15 17.41
N ASN A 147 13.85 -12.26 16.66
CA ASN A 147 14.46 -11.48 15.57
C ASN A 147 15.14 -10.19 16.09
N ALA A 148 15.21 -9.99 17.41
CA ALA A 148 16.02 -8.93 17.98
C ALA A 148 17.49 -9.34 17.84
N ALA A 149 18.16 -8.81 16.81
CA ALA A 149 19.61 -8.91 16.72
C ALA A 149 20.25 -8.30 17.98
N PRO A 150 21.37 -8.86 18.48
CA PRO A 150 22.21 -8.19 19.46
C PRO A 150 22.82 -6.89 18.92
#